data_AF-A0A534XPS8-F1
#
_entry.id   AF-A0A534XPS8-F1
#
_cell.length_a   1.000
_cell.length_b   1.000
_cell.length_c   1.000
_cell.angle_alpha   90.00
_cell.angle_beta   90.00
_cell.angle_gamma   90.00
#
_symmetry.space_group_name_H-M   'P 1'
#
loop_
_entity.id
_entity.type
_entity.pdbx_description
1 polymer ?
#
loop_
_entity_poly.entity_id
_entity_poly.type
_entity_poly.pdbx_seq_one_letter_code
_entity_poly.pdbx_strand_id
1 'polypeptide(L)' 'MIPRYSRPEMARLWTPENRYQSWLRVELAAANAMAEAGLVPRDAV' A
#
# COMPACT_ATOMS: atom_id res chain seq x y z
N MET A 1 -3.06 14.72 10.10
CA MET A 1 -4.10 14.74 11.16
C MET A 1 -3.69 15.74 12.23
N ILE A 2 -4.60 16.61 12.67
CA ILE A 2 -4.29 17.62 13.71
C ILE A 2 -4.21 16.90 15.08
N PRO A 3 -3.05 16.89 15.77
CA PRO A 3 -2.86 16.10 16.99
C PRO A 3 -3.92 16.36 18.06
N ARG A 4 -4.35 17.62 18.24
CA ARG A 4 -5.35 18.03 19.22
C ARG A 4 -6.72 17.35 19.05
N TYR A 5 -7.11 17.01 17.82
CA TYR A 5 -8.44 16.51 17.49
C TYR A 5 -8.45 15.08 16.96
N SER A 6 -7.30 14.40 17.01
CA SER A 6 -7.15 13.08 16.40
C SER A 6 -6.83 12.04 17.46
N ARG A 7 -7.60 10.95 17.47
CA ARG A 7 -7.23 9.76 18.26
C ARG A 7 -5.92 9.18 17.73
N PRO A 8 -5.02 8.67 18.60
CA PRO A 8 -3.75 8.10 18.16
C PRO A 8 -3.90 7.01 17.10
N GLU A 9 -4.94 6.16 17.23
CA GLU A 9 -5.26 5.11 16.27
C GLU A 9 -5.52 5.67 14.86
N MET A 10 -6.34 6.73 14.76
CA MET A 10 -6.63 7.40 13.48
C MET A 10 -5.39 8.10 12.93
N ALA A 11 -4.64 8.80 13.79
CA ALA A 11 -3.44 9.50 13.35
C ALA A 11 -2.41 8.56 12.72
N ARG A 12 -2.25 7.32 13.25
CA ARG A 12 -1.35 6.29 12.70
C ARG A 12 -1.70 5.89 11.27
N LEU A 13 -2.99 5.78 10.95
CA LEU A 13 -3.45 5.41 9.60
C LEU A 13 -3.07 6.47 8.54
N TRP A 14 -2.98 7.73 8.94
CA TRP A 14 -2.68 8.86 8.06
C TRP A 14 -1.19 9.26 8.08
N THR A 15 -0.32 8.39 8.58
CA THR A 15 1.14 8.62 8.51
C THR A 15 1.66 8.38 7.09
N PRO A 16 2.76 9.06 6.68
CA PRO A 16 3.42 8.77 5.41
C PRO A 16 3.81 7.30 5.27
N GLU A 17 4.33 6.68 6.34
CA GLU A 17 4.66 5.25 6.40
C GLU A 17 3.45 4.38 6.00
N ASN A 18 2.32 4.55 6.69
CA ASN A 18 1.14 3.74 6.40
C ASN A 18 0.60 3.99 4.97
N ARG A 19 0.75 5.21 4.45
CA ARG A 19 0.43 5.52 3.05
C ARG A 19 1.32 4.74 2.10
N TYR A 20 2.64 4.77 2.28
CA TYR A 20 3.58 4.05 1.42
C TYR A 20 3.40 2.54 1.50
N GLN A 21 3.18 1.99 2.70
CA GLN A 21 2.83 0.58 2.88
C GLN A 21 1.52 0.20 2.17
N SER A 22 0.54 1.11 2.16
CA SER A 22 -0.71 0.88 1.44
C SER A 22 -0.53 0.91 -0.06
N TRP A 23 0.28 1.84 -0.58
CA TRP A 23 0.65 1.87 -2.00
C TRP A 23 1.41 0.62 -2.41
N LEU A 24 2.42 0.21 -1.64
CA LEU A 24 3.17 -1.02 -1.91
C LEU A 24 2.25 -2.24 -2.01
N ARG A 25 1.27 -2.37 -1.10
CA ARG A 25 0.29 -3.46 -1.15
C ARG A 25 -0.55 -3.45 -2.44
N VAL A 26 -0.94 -2.26 -2.90
CA VAL A 26 -1.68 -2.10 -4.17
C VAL A 26 -0.79 -2.47 -5.35
N GLU A 27 0.44 -1.97 -5.40
CA GLU A 27 1.38 -2.25 -6.49
C GLU A 27 1.73 -3.73 -6.58
N LEU A 28 1.95 -4.40 -5.44
CA LEU A 28 2.17 -5.85 -5.41
C LEU A 28 0.94 -6.62 -5.90
N ALA A 29 -0.27 -6.21 -5.51
CA ALA A 29 -1.49 -6.85 -6.00
C ALA A 29 -1.65 -6.66 -7.52
N ALA A 30 -1.34 -5.46 -8.03
CA ALA A 30 -1.37 -5.18 -9.46
C ALA A 30 -0.31 -6.00 -10.22
N ALA A 31 0.92 -6.07 -9.71
CA ALA A 31 2.01 -6.85 -10.31
C ALA A 31 1.67 -8.35 -10.36
N ASN A 32 1.12 -8.90 -9.28
CA ASN A 32 0.64 -10.29 -9.25
C ASN A 32 -0.43 -10.54 -10.32
N ALA A 33 -1.43 -9.66 -10.44
CA ALA A 33 -2.47 -9.79 -11.47
C ALA A 33 -1.89 -9.69 -12.89
N MET A 34 -0.89 -8.82 -13.11
CA MET A 34 -0.19 -8.73 -14.39
C MET A 34 0.60 -10.01 -14.70
N ALA A 35 1.22 -10.64 -13.70
CA ALA A 35 1.94 -11.90 -13.85
C ALA A 35 1.00 -13.07 -14.16
N GLU A 36 -0.19 -13.10 -13.54
CA GLU A 36 -1.25 -14.06 -13.87
C GLU A 36 -1.78 -13.87 -15.29
N ALA A 37 -1.91 -12.63 -15.74
CA ALA A 37 -2.30 -12.27 -17.11
C ALA A 37 -1.18 -12.48 -18.14
N GLY A 38 0.03 -12.86 -17.73
CA GLY A 38 1.18 -13.09 -18.60
C GLY A 38 1.81 -11.81 -19.18
N LEU A 39 1.49 -10.65 -18.61
CA LEU A 39 2.05 -9.35 -19.04
C LEU A 39 3.47 -9.12 -18.51
N VAL A 40 3.81 -9.75 -17.37
CA VAL A 40 5.15 -9.74 -16.76
C VAL A 40 5.57 -11.15 -16.36
N PRO A 41 6.89 -11.43 -16.27
CA PRO A 41 7.38 -12.71 -15.76
C PRO A 41 6.95 -12.98 -14.32
N ARG A 42 6.63 -14.24 -13.99
CA ARG A 42 6.16 -14.63 -12.65
C ARG A 42 7.23 -14.57 -11.57
N ASP A 43 8.50 -14.64 -11.95
CA ASP A 43 9.66 -14.51 -11.08
C ASP A 43 10.02 -13.04 -10.76
N ALA A 44 9.38 -12.08 -11.43
CA ALA A 44 9.57 -10.65 -11.20
C ALA A 44 8.69 -10.07 -10.07
N VAL A 45 7.77 -10.88 -9.53
CA VAL A 45 6.86 -10.52 -8.42
C VAL A 45 7.24 -11.32 -7.19
#